data_AF-A0A076KZL3-F1
#
_entry.id   AF-A0A076KZL3-F1
#
_cell.length_a   1.000
_cell.length_b   1.000
_cell.length_c   1.000
_cell.angle_alpha   90.00
_cell.angle_beta   90.00
_cell.angle_gamma   90.00
#
_symmetry.space_group_name_H-M   'P 1'
#
loop_
_entity.id
_entity.type
_entity.pdbx_description
1 polymer ?
#
loop_
_entity_poly.entity_id
_entity_poly.type
_entity_poly.pdbx_seq_one_letter_code
_entity_poly.pdbx_strand_id
1 'polypeptide(L)'
;MVASMRFAVCRSLNYFSRKSIHSCTRFTKSNLFFIQKGPGLHCQRNIRTCSYLLSQQEPAVDPDYHSIIKDTEKSQGNAEKLKFQAETRMLLDIVAKSLYSDKEVFVRELISNASDALEKLRHAQLSSVVSSVSLDIPHEIHIATDKQARIFTIQDTGIGMSKEEMINCLGTIARSGSKAFLEEVKKTETTSCAVNKIIGQFGVGFYSTFMVADKVEVYSKSHVPESKAYKWVSDGSGSYEIIEAEGVQPGTKIVVHLKSDCREFSDEGTIKDIIKKYSNFVGNPIYVNGKKANNVQLSG
;
A
#
# COMPACT_ATOMS: atom_id res chain seq x y z
N MET A 1 25.28 25.10 26.30
CA MET A 1 24.70 26.30 25.67
C MET A 1 25.61 26.70 24.50
N VAL A 2 25.33 26.21 23.30
CA VAL A 2 26.02 26.65 22.07
C VAL A 2 24.99 26.72 20.95
N ALA A 3 24.94 27.88 20.32
CA ALA A 3 23.95 28.29 19.35
C ALA A 3 24.37 27.95 17.90
N SER A 4 23.35 27.74 17.07
CA SER A 4 23.21 28.18 15.68
C SER A 4 24.29 27.83 14.64
N MET A 5 23.89 27.04 13.65
CA MET A 5 24.35 27.26 12.26
C MET A 5 23.27 26.78 11.28
N ARG A 6 22.62 27.75 10.63
CA ARG A 6 21.83 27.56 9.40
C ARG A 6 22.80 27.66 8.22
N PHE A 7 22.70 26.73 7.27
CA PHE A 7 23.10 26.96 5.88
C PHE A 7 21.96 26.61 4.96
N ALA A 8 21.49 27.63 4.25
CA ALA A 8 20.64 27.53 3.08
C ALA A 8 21.51 27.22 1.86
N VAL A 9 21.05 26.34 0.97
CA VAL A 9 21.58 26.22 -0.39
C VAL A 9 20.49 26.62 -1.38
N CYS A 10 20.91 27.49 -2.28
CA CYS A 10 20.13 28.30 -3.20
C CYS A 10 19.67 27.50 -4.44
N ARG A 11 18.52 27.91 -4.98
CA ARG A 11 17.98 27.48 -6.29
C ARG A 11 18.82 28.01 -7.46
N SER A 12 18.84 27.23 -8.53
CA SER A 12 19.11 27.61 -9.93
C SER A 12 18.59 26.48 -10.81
N LEU A 13 17.99 26.61 -12.00
CA LEU A 13 17.30 27.64 -12.77
C LEU A 13 16.75 26.88 -14.01
N ASN A 14 15.59 27.30 -14.51
CA ASN A 14 15.12 27.26 -15.91
C ASN A 14 15.17 25.96 -16.74
N TYR A 15 13.99 25.51 -17.17
CA TYR A 15 13.70 25.27 -18.59
C TYR A 15 12.21 25.51 -18.87
N PHE A 16 11.91 26.66 -19.51
CA PHE A 16 10.58 26.99 -20.01
C PHE A 16 10.60 26.80 -21.53
N SER A 17 9.80 25.85 -22.04
CA SER A 17 9.56 25.73 -23.48
C SER A 17 8.36 26.60 -23.85
N ARG A 18 8.59 27.52 -24.79
CA ARG A 18 7.56 28.36 -25.43
C ARG A 18 6.69 27.48 -26.36
N LYS A 19 5.37 27.68 -26.34
CA LYS A 19 4.53 27.69 -27.56
C LYS A 19 3.16 28.32 -27.30
N SER A 20 2.95 29.45 -28.01
CA SER A 20 1.73 29.89 -28.72
C SER A 20 0.40 30.07 -27.94
N ILE A 21 -0.06 31.31 -27.64
CA ILE A 21 -0.77 32.30 -28.50
C ILE A 21 -2.27 31.98 -28.74
N HIS A 22 -3.11 32.91 -28.26
CA HIS A 22 -4.51 33.24 -28.63
C HIS A 22 -5.65 32.34 -28.14
N SER A 23 -6.43 32.82 -27.17
CA SER A 23 -7.73 33.43 -27.48
C SER A 23 -8.28 34.17 -26.26
N CYS A 24 -8.80 35.37 -26.53
CA CYS A 24 -9.47 36.25 -25.61
C CYS A 24 -10.98 36.00 -25.76
N THR A 25 -11.66 35.55 -24.71
CA THR A 25 -13.13 35.54 -24.67
C THR A 25 -13.65 35.75 -23.25
N ARG A 26 -14.20 36.96 -23.05
CA ARG A 26 -15.30 37.37 -22.17
C ARG A 26 -15.63 36.48 -20.95
N PHE A 27 -15.29 36.99 -19.77
CA PHE A 27 -16.12 36.81 -18.58
C PHE A 27 -17.17 37.92 -18.53
N THR A 28 -18.44 37.55 -18.53
CA THR A 28 -19.54 38.41 -18.11
C THR A 28 -20.32 37.67 -17.03
N LYS A 29 -20.34 38.20 -15.80
CA LYS A 29 -21.57 38.61 -15.10
C LYS A 29 -21.29 38.98 -13.64
N SER A 30 -21.72 40.20 -13.32
CA SER A 30 -22.39 40.61 -12.08
C SER A 30 -21.70 40.39 -10.73
N ASN A 31 -21.16 41.47 -10.16
CA ASN A 31 -21.91 42.17 -9.12
C ASN A 31 -21.42 43.62 -8.99
N LEU A 32 -22.37 44.53 -9.23
CA LEU A 32 -22.28 45.95 -8.94
C LEU A 32 -22.08 46.15 -7.43
N PHE A 33 -21.02 46.85 -7.04
CA PHE A 33 -21.07 47.74 -5.89
C PHE A 33 -20.54 49.11 -6.33
N PHE A 34 -21.47 50.05 -6.43
CA PHE A 34 -21.20 51.48 -6.55
C PHE A 34 -20.59 51.98 -5.25
N ILE A 35 -19.39 52.55 -5.29
CA ILE A 35 -18.93 53.54 -4.32
C ILE A 35 -18.44 54.76 -5.10
N GLN A 36 -18.99 55.92 -4.74
CA GLN A 36 -18.88 57.21 -5.41
C GLN A 36 -17.44 57.74 -5.50
N LYS A 37 -17.19 58.55 -6.53
CA LYS A 37 -15.96 59.31 -6.78
C LYS A 37 -15.75 60.42 -5.74
N GLY A 38 -14.52 60.55 -5.24
CA GLY A 38 -13.92 61.79 -4.74
C GLY A 38 -12.63 62.11 -5.52
N PRO A 39 -12.26 63.38 -5.75
CA PRO A 39 -11.19 63.73 -6.67
C PRO A 39 -9.82 63.77 -5.99
N GLY A 40 -8.80 63.27 -6.71
CA GLY A 40 -7.42 63.73 -6.61
C GLY A 40 -6.65 63.32 -5.35
N LEU A 41 -5.96 62.18 -5.39
CA LEU A 41 -4.65 62.06 -4.74
C LEU A 41 -3.71 61.22 -5.59
N HIS A 42 -2.60 61.84 -5.94
CA HIS A 42 -1.45 61.29 -6.61
C HIS A 42 -0.80 60.25 -5.68
N CYS A 43 -0.94 58.95 -5.98
CA CYS A 43 -0.25 57.89 -5.24
C CYS A 43 0.88 57.31 -6.09
N GLN A 44 2.04 57.96 -6.04
CA GLN A 44 3.30 57.29 -6.28
C GLN A 44 3.57 56.33 -5.12
N ARG A 45 4.12 55.14 -5.44
CA ARG A 45 4.71 54.10 -4.55
C ARG A 45 3.86 52.85 -4.36
N ASN A 46 4.21 51.79 -5.09
CA ASN A 46 4.95 50.62 -4.60
C ASN A 46 4.61 49.37 -5.42
N ILE A 47 5.54 48.95 -6.28
CA ILE A 47 5.54 47.66 -7.00
C ILE A 47 5.85 46.48 -6.05
N ARG A 48 5.70 46.64 -4.73
CA ARG A 48 6.18 45.67 -3.72
C ARG A 48 5.10 44.87 -2.98
N THR A 49 3.82 45.09 -3.24
CA THR A 49 2.74 44.38 -2.54
C THR A 49 2.02 43.31 -3.37
N CYS A 50 2.39 43.13 -4.64
CA CYS A 50 1.72 42.17 -5.53
C CYS A 50 2.49 40.86 -5.77
N SER A 51 3.46 40.51 -4.92
CA SER A 51 4.20 39.24 -5.00
C SER A 51 3.90 38.25 -3.89
N TYR A 52 3.04 38.61 -2.92
CA TYR A 52 2.79 37.79 -1.72
C TYR A 52 1.46 37.03 -1.73
N LEU A 53 0.66 37.14 -2.80
CA LEU A 53 -0.65 36.50 -2.93
C LEU A 53 -0.68 35.26 -3.84
N LEU A 54 0.50 34.74 -4.24
CA LEU A 54 0.61 33.62 -5.19
C LEU A 54 1.15 32.31 -4.60
N SER A 55 1.19 32.15 -3.27
CA SER A 55 1.85 30.98 -2.67
C SER A 55 1.04 30.16 -1.66
N GLN A 56 -0.29 30.25 -1.63
CA GLN A 56 -1.11 29.36 -0.80
C GLN A 56 -2.33 28.82 -1.55
N GLN A 57 -2.09 28.18 -2.70
CA GLN A 57 -3.02 27.13 -3.13
C GLN A 57 -2.63 25.87 -2.37
N GLU A 58 -3.39 25.56 -1.31
CA GLU A 58 -3.41 24.19 -0.81
C GLU A 58 -3.73 23.26 -1.99
N PRO A 59 -3.05 22.11 -2.12
CA PRO A 59 -3.35 21.19 -3.19
C PRO A 59 -4.84 20.85 -3.14
N ALA A 60 -5.54 21.01 -4.26
CA ALA A 60 -6.94 20.63 -4.36
C ALA A 60 -7.05 19.16 -3.95
N VAL A 61 -7.68 18.90 -2.80
CA VAL A 61 -7.94 17.54 -2.32
C VAL A 61 -8.90 16.93 -3.32
N ASP A 62 -8.38 16.00 -4.12
CA ASP A 62 -9.17 15.20 -5.06
C ASP A 62 -10.26 14.49 -4.23
N PRO A 63 -11.56 14.78 -4.45
CA PRO A 63 -12.64 14.25 -3.63
C PRO A 63 -12.74 12.71 -3.71
N ASP A 64 -12.13 12.11 -4.73
CA ASP A 64 -12.09 10.66 -4.93
C ASP A 64 -10.82 10.01 -4.34
N TYR A 65 -9.98 10.76 -3.62
CA TYR A 65 -8.78 10.23 -2.97
C TYR A 65 -9.10 9.48 -1.68
N HIS A 66 -8.78 8.19 -1.64
CA HIS A 66 -8.96 7.32 -0.48
C HIS A 66 -7.75 6.41 -0.26
N SER A 67 -6.99 6.64 0.83
CA SER A 67 -5.84 5.81 1.19
C SER A 67 -5.78 5.54 2.69
N ILE A 68 -5.54 4.27 3.04
CA ILE A 68 -5.37 3.82 4.44
C ILE A 68 -3.89 3.67 4.85
N ILE A 69 -2.96 3.72 3.89
CA ILE A 69 -1.54 3.49 4.15
C ILE A 69 -0.98 4.71 4.89
N LYS A 70 -0.51 4.47 6.11
CA LYS A 70 0.11 5.46 7.00
C LYS A 70 1.30 4.82 7.71
N ASP A 71 2.27 5.64 8.09
CA ASP A 71 3.43 5.20 8.89
C ASP A 71 3.15 5.45 10.37
N THR A 72 2.27 4.63 10.94
CA THR A 72 1.88 4.71 12.36
C THR A 72 2.60 3.71 13.24
N GLU A 73 3.31 2.75 12.64
CA GLU A 73 3.85 1.58 13.32
C GLU A 73 5.14 1.89 14.07
N LYS A 74 5.26 1.34 15.28
CA LYS A 74 6.47 1.44 16.11
C LYS A 74 6.81 0.06 16.67
N SER A 75 8.04 -0.37 16.45
CA SER A 75 8.57 -1.59 17.06
C SER A 75 8.70 -1.43 18.57
N GLN A 76 8.27 -2.46 19.30
CA GLN A 76 8.38 -2.57 20.75
C GLN A 76 9.14 -3.82 21.15
N GLY A 77 10.04 -3.65 22.13
CA GLY A 77 10.81 -4.75 22.68
C GLY A 77 11.95 -5.23 21.78
N ASN A 78 12.44 -6.43 22.07
CA ASN A 78 13.59 -7.02 21.40
C ASN A 78 13.16 -7.81 20.16
N ALA A 79 14.00 -7.75 19.12
CA ALA A 79 13.85 -8.57 17.93
C ALA A 79 14.22 -10.03 18.23
N GLU A 80 13.33 -10.95 17.86
CA GLU A 80 13.64 -12.38 17.85
C GLU A 80 14.11 -12.77 16.45
N LYS A 81 15.38 -13.19 16.35
CA LYS A 81 15.97 -13.62 15.09
C LYS A 81 15.78 -15.12 14.89
N LEU A 82 15.11 -15.47 13.81
CA LEU A 82 14.77 -16.85 13.42
C LEU A 82 15.38 -17.17 12.06
N LYS A 83 15.71 -18.44 11.84
CA LYS A 83 16.17 -18.93 10.54
C LYS A 83 15.00 -19.54 9.79
N PHE A 84 15.01 -19.42 8.47
CA PHE A 84 14.15 -20.25 7.65
C PHE A 84 14.52 -21.72 7.84
N GLN A 85 13.54 -22.62 7.73
CA GLN A 85 13.81 -24.07 7.80
C GLN A 85 14.76 -24.51 6.66
N ALA A 86 15.55 -25.57 6.86
CA ALA A 86 16.68 -25.89 5.98
C ALA A 86 16.28 -26.12 4.50
N GLU A 87 15.11 -26.72 4.24
CA GLU A 87 14.57 -26.90 2.88
C GLU A 87 14.17 -25.57 2.21
N THR A 88 13.95 -24.51 3.00
CA THR A 88 13.43 -23.22 2.54
C THR A 88 14.49 -22.39 1.79
N ARG A 89 15.78 -22.45 2.16
CA ARG A 89 16.81 -21.63 1.49
C ARG A 89 17.03 -22.03 0.03
N MET A 90 17.02 -23.33 -0.25
CA MET A 90 17.15 -23.84 -1.62
C MET A 90 15.92 -23.50 -2.47
N LEU A 91 14.73 -23.55 -1.88
CA LEU A 91 13.49 -23.20 -2.57
C LEU A 91 13.37 -21.68 -2.81
N LEU A 92 13.84 -20.82 -1.89
CA LEU A 92 13.93 -19.38 -2.12
C LEU A 92 14.73 -19.06 -3.38
N ASP A 93 15.91 -19.68 -3.52
CA ASP A 93 16.77 -19.50 -4.68
C ASP A 93 16.11 -19.98 -5.98
N ILE A 94 15.41 -21.13 -5.95
CA ILE A 94 14.69 -21.67 -7.12
C ILE A 94 13.49 -20.80 -7.50
N VAL A 95 12.67 -20.40 -6.52
CA VAL A 95 11.50 -19.54 -6.75
C VAL A 95 11.94 -18.20 -7.30
N ALA A 96 13.00 -17.61 -6.74
CA ALA A 96 13.47 -16.29 -7.13
C ALA A 96 14.19 -16.28 -8.49
N LYS A 97 14.81 -17.39 -8.92
CA LYS A 97 15.62 -17.44 -10.16
C LYS A 97 15.01 -18.24 -11.30
N SER A 98 14.10 -19.19 -11.01
CA SER A 98 13.72 -20.23 -11.99
C SER A 98 12.22 -20.39 -12.21
N LEU A 99 11.35 -19.97 -11.29
CA LEU A 99 9.89 -20.13 -11.47
C LEU A 99 9.23 -18.99 -12.23
N TYR A 100 9.76 -17.77 -12.14
CA TYR A 100 9.17 -16.60 -12.79
C TYR A 100 10.18 -15.97 -13.74
N SER A 101 9.88 -16.02 -15.04
CA SER A 101 10.60 -15.28 -16.06
C SER A 101 10.33 -13.77 -15.98
N ASP A 102 9.17 -13.38 -15.46
CA ASP A 102 8.73 -12.00 -15.34
C ASP A 102 8.68 -11.55 -13.88
N LYS A 103 9.45 -10.50 -13.56
CA LYS A 103 9.53 -9.93 -12.21
C LYS A 103 8.17 -9.39 -11.74
N GLU A 104 7.34 -8.85 -12.63
CA GLU A 104 6.02 -8.24 -12.31
C GLU A 104 5.03 -9.17 -11.61
N VAL A 105 5.26 -10.49 -11.66
CA VAL A 105 4.39 -11.50 -11.03
C VAL A 105 4.28 -11.31 -9.52
N PHE A 106 5.27 -10.71 -8.84
CA PHE A 106 5.18 -10.49 -7.39
C PHE A 106 3.96 -9.64 -6.99
N VAL A 107 3.58 -8.66 -7.82
CA VAL A 107 2.39 -7.82 -7.57
C VAL A 107 1.13 -8.68 -7.58
N ARG A 108 1.01 -9.58 -8.56
CA ARG A 108 -0.12 -10.53 -8.67
C ARG A 108 -0.21 -11.43 -7.44
N GLU A 109 0.93 -11.99 -7.02
CA GLU A 109 0.98 -12.88 -5.85
C GLU A 109 0.58 -12.15 -4.57
N LEU A 110 1.10 -10.93 -4.35
CA LEU A 110 0.76 -10.12 -3.18
C LEU A 110 -0.73 -9.71 -3.17
N ILE A 111 -1.29 -9.29 -4.31
CA ILE A 111 -2.73 -8.99 -4.40
C ILE A 111 -3.57 -10.24 -4.15
N SER A 112 -3.14 -11.41 -4.62
CA SER A 112 -3.84 -12.67 -4.37
C SER A 112 -3.84 -13.03 -2.89
N ASN A 113 -2.71 -12.85 -2.20
CA ASN A 113 -2.61 -13.05 -0.75
C ASN A 113 -3.51 -12.09 0.03
N ALA A 114 -3.55 -10.81 -0.37
CA ALA A 114 -4.44 -9.81 0.20
C ALA A 114 -5.92 -10.19 0.00
N SER A 115 -6.30 -10.63 -1.21
CA SER A 115 -7.66 -11.10 -1.50
C SER A 115 -8.04 -12.32 -0.67
N ASP A 116 -7.14 -13.30 -0.51
CA ASP A 116 -7.36 -14.46 0.35
C ASP A 116 -7.56 -14.06 1.83
N ALA A 117 -6.78 -13.08 2.32
CA ALA A 117 -6.89 -12.58 3.69
C ALA A 117 -8.25 -11.89 3.95
N LEU A 118 -8.73 -11.12 2.97
CA LEU A 118 -10.07 -10.51 3.01
C LEU A 118 -11.18 -11.56 2.99
N GLU A 119 -11.05 -12.59 2.14
CA GLU A 119 -12.06 -13.65 2.05
C GLU A 119 -12.12 -14.51 3.33
N LYS A 120 -10.97 -14.76 3.97
CA LYS A 120 -10.91 -15.41 5.29
C LYS A 120 -11.60 -14.58 6.36
N LEU A 121 -11.39 -13.25 6.36
CA LEU A 121 -12.06 -12.35 7.29
C LEU A 121 -13.58 -12.38 7.07
N ARG A 122 -14.01 -12.28 5.82
CA ARG A 122 -15.42 -12.35 5.42
C ARG A 122 -16.09 -13.65 5.89
N HIS A 123 -15.40 -14.78 5.75
CA HIS A 123 -15.88 -16.06 6.27
C HIS A 123 -15.95 -16.07 7.80
N ALA A 124 -14.90 -15.60 8.48
CA ALA A 124 -14.84 -15.55 9.94
C ALA A 124 -15.97 -14.68 10.56
N GLN A 125 -16.32 -13.57 9.89
CA GLN A 125 -17.46 -12.71 10.22
C GLN A 125 -18.81 -13.46 10.10
N LEU A 126 -18.98 -14.27 9.06
CA LEU A 126 -20.23 -15.00 8.81
C LEU A 126 -20.41 -16.22 9.72
N SER A 127 -19.35 -16.96 9.99
CA SER A 127 -19.40 -18.19 10.81
C SER A 127 -19.49 -17.90 12.32
N SER A 128 -19.57 -16.64 12.76
CA SER A 128 -19.58 -16.22 14.18
C SER A 128 -18.37 -16.69 15.01
N VAL A 129 -17.34 -17.25 14.37
CA VAL A 129 -16.08 -17.69 15.00
C VAL A 129 -15.33 -16.50 15.60
N VAL A 130 -15.54 -15.31 15.04
CA VAL A 130 -15.08 -14.05 15.61
C VAL A 130 -16.28 -13.12 15.80
N SER A 131 -17.17 -13.49 16.72
CA SER A 131 -18.41 -12.78 17.08
C SER A 131 -18.22 -11.32 17.52
N SER A 132 -16.98 -10.88 17.74
CA SER A 132 -16.61 -9.51 18.12
C SER A 132 -16.11 -8.64 16.96
N VAL A 133 -15.92 -9.19 15.75
CA VAL A 133 -15.45 -8.41 14.60
C VAL A 133 -16.64 -7.70 13.95
N SER A 134 -16.54 -6.38 13.84
CA SER A 134 -17.55 -5.56 13.16
C SER A 134 -17.77 -6.04 11.72
N LEU A 135 -19.03 -6.15 11.31
CA LEU A 135 -19.41 -6.44 9.92
C LEU A 135 -19.18 -5.27 8.98
N ASP A 136 -18.96 -4.06 9.52
CA ASP A 136 -18.84 -2.81 8.75
C ASP A 136 -17.38 -2.45 8.40
N ILE A 137 -16.46 -3.42 8.47
CA ILE A 137 -15.07 -3.20 8.09
C ILE A 137 -15.00 -3.22 6.56
N PRO A 138 -14.52 -2.13 5.92
CA PRO A 138 -14.33 -2.13 4.47
C PRO A 138 -13.29 -3.19 4.07
N HIS A 139 -13.66 -4.10 3.18
CA HIS A 139 -12.75 -5.08 2.60
C HIS A 139 -12.01 -4.46 1.41
N GLU A 140 -10.78 -4.01 1.62
CA GLU A 140 -10.06 -3.22 0.63
C GLU A 140 -8.58 -3.61 0.55
N ILE A 141 -8.00 -3.39 -0.62
CA ILE A 141 -6.56 -3.54 -0.87
C ILE A 141 -6.03 -2.19 -1.32
N HIS A 142 -4.97 -1.72 -0.66
CA HIS A 142 -4.33 -0.44 -0.95
C HIS A 142 -2.89 -0.67 -1.35
N ILE A 143 -2.43 0.07 -2.36
CA ILE A 143 -1.05 0.05 -2.84
C ILE A 143 -0.52 1.48 -2.86
N ALA A 144 0.68 1.68 -2.33
CA ALA A 144 1.40 2.93 -2.39
C ALA A 144 2.77 2.73 -3.06
N THR A 145 3.20 3.71 -3.84
CA THR A 145 4.48 3.68 -4.55
C THR A 145 5.28 4.95 -4.29
N ASP A 146 6.56 4.81 -3.95
CA ASP A 146 7.49 5.94 -3.78
C ASP A 146 8.72 5.77 -4.67
N LYS A 147 8.79 6.57 -5.74
CA LYS A 147 9.91 6.57 -6.69
C LYS A 147 11.23 7.02 -6.09
N GLN A 148 11.20 7.95 -5.12
CA GLN A 148 12.40 8.51 -4.53
C GLN A 148 13.02 7.50 -3.56
N ALA A 149 12.17 6.88 -2.74
CA ALA A 149 12.59 5.87 -1.77
C ALA A 149 12.80 4.48 -2.40
N ARG A 150 12.31 4.24 -3.63
CA ARG A 150 12.23 2.92 -4.28
C ARG A 150 11.41 1.94 -3.43
N ILE A 151 10.25 2.38 -2.98
CA ILE A 151 9.37 1.59 -2.12
C ILE A 151 8.08 1.25 -2.87
N PHE A 152 7.71 -0.02 -2.78
CA PHE A 152 6.37 -0.51 -3.07
C PHE A 152 5.73 -0.94 -1.76
N THR A 153 4.51 -0.53 -1.48
CA THR A 153 3.77 -0.95 -0.28
C THR A 153 2.41 -1.48 -0.69
N ILE A 154 2.00 -2.61 -0.12
CA ILE A 154 0.63 -3.13 -0.21
C ILE A 154 0.06 -3.30 1.19
N GLN A 155 -1.21 -2.96 1.39
CA GLN A 155 -1.91 -3.14 2.65
C GLN A 155 -3.32 -3.67 2.39
N ASP A 156 -3.70 -4.72 3.10
CA ASP A 156 -5.06 -5.24 3.14
C ASP A 156 -5.69 -5.06 4.51
N THR A 157 -7.02 -5.00 4.54
CA THR A 157 -7.85 -4.99 5.76
C THR A 157 -8.36 -6.38 6.11
N GLY A 158 -7.63 -7.44 5.73
CA GLY A 158 -8.03 -8.84 5.90
C GLY A 158 -7.81 -9.37 7.32
N ILE A 159 -7.85 -10.69 7.47
CA ILE A 159 -7.82 -11.37 8.78
C ILE A 159 -6.55 -11.09 9.60
N GLY A 160 -5.45 -10.71 8.95
CA GLY A 160 -4.15 -10.49 9.57
C GLY A 160 -3.47 -11.80 10.00
N MET A 161 -2.38 -11.67 10.76
CA MET A 161 -1.59 -12.80 11.26
C MET A 161 -1.18 -12.57 12.71
N SER A 162 -1.21 -13.65 13.49
CA SER A 162 -0.52 -13.78 14.77
C SER A 162 0.99 -14.03 14.57
N LYS A 163 1.77 -13.92 15.65
CA LYS A 163 3.21 -14.26 15.63
C LYS A 163 3.46 -15.68 15.10
N GLU A 164 2.68 -16.65 15.56
CA GLU A 164 2.82 -18.05 15.17
C GLU A 164 2.50 -18.26 13.69
N GLU A 165 1.45 -17.59 13.18
CA GLU A 165 1.12 -17.62 11.76
C GLU A 165 2.21 -16.96 10.90
N MET A 166 2.84 -15.88 11.35
CA MET A 166 3.99 -15.29 10.65
C MET A 166 5.18 -16.27 10.58
N ILE A 167 5.51 -16.93 11.69
CA ILE A 167 6.57 -17.95 11.73
C ILE A 167 6.25 -19.11 10.77
N ASN A 168 5.00 -19.59 10.80
CA ASN A 168 4.59 -20.77 10.05
C ASN A 168 4.33 -20.49 8.56
N CYS A 169 3.79 -19.33 8.20
CA CYS A 169 3.39 -19.01 6.82
C CYS A 169 4.47 -18.22 6.07
N LEU A 170 5.23 -17.36 6.76
CA LEU A 170 6.33 -16.59 6.15
C LEU A 170 7.69 -17.22 6.40
N GLY A 171 7.86 -17.96 7.50
CA GLY A 171 9.11 -18.60 7.88
C GLY A 171 9.30 -20.03 7.35
N THR A 172 8.26 -20.65 6.78
CA THR A 172 8.31 -22.01 6.21
C THR A 172 7.81 -21.98 4.76
N ILE A 173 8.71 -22.24 3.80
CA ILE A 173 8.30 -22.33 2.40
C ILE A 173 7.38 -23.53 2.15
N ALA A 174 6.47 -23.37 1.19
CA ALA A 174 5.51 -24.37 0.74
C ALA A 174 4.44 -24.73 1.78
N ARG A 175 4.31 -23.92 2.83
CA ARG A 175 3.19 -23.98 3.77
C ARG A 175 2.19 -22.89 3.44
N SER A 176 1.03 -23.28 2.92
CA SER A 176 -0.07 -22.34 2.60
C SER A 176 -1.10 -22.30 3.73
N GLY A 177 -1.18 -21.18 4.43
CA GLY A 177 -2.28 -20.93 5.37
C GLY A 177 -3.66 -20.87 4.68
N SER A 178 -3.71 -20.40 3.42
CA SER A 178 -4.93 -20.42 2.60
C SER A 178 -5.41 -21.84 2.27
N LYS A 179 -4.48 -22.75 1.99
CA LYS A 179 -4.81 -24.17 1.77
C LYS A 179 -5.34 -24.84 3.04
N ALA A 180 -4.66 -24.62 4.17
CA ALA A 180 -5.10 -25.15 5.46
C ALA A 180 -6.52 -24.67 5.83
N PHE A 181 -6.80 -23.39 5.59
CA PHE A 181 -8.14 -22.82 5.76
C PHE A 181 -9.18 -23.51 4.87
N LEU A 182 -8.89 -23.71 3.58
CA LEU A 182 -9.78 -24.41 2.67
C LEU A 182 -10.10 -25.84 3.11
N GLU A 183 -9.11 -26.57 3.63
CA GLU A 183 -9.31 -27.92 4.15
C GLU A 183 -10.21 -27.92 5.39
N GLU A 184 -10.12 -26.90 6.23
CA GLU A 184 -10.97 -26.76 7.43
C GLU A 184 -12.40 -26.37 7.08
N VAL A 185 -12.60 -25.43 6.17
CA VAL A 185 -13.93 -25.04 5.67
C VAL A 185 -14.62 -26.23 5.01
N LYS A 186 -13.92 -27.02 4.19
CA LYS A 186 -14.51 -28.21 3.54
C LYS A 186 -14.98 -29.28 4.53
N LYS A 187 -14.35 -29.39 5.70
CA LYS A 187 -14.76 -30.35 6.74
C LYS A 187 -16.02 -29.88 7.48
N THR A 188 -16.17 -28.58 7.63
CA THR A 188 -17.23 -27.96 8.45
C THR A 188 -18.46 -27.59 7.62
N GLU A 189 -18.27 -27.21 6.35
CA GLU A 189 -19.34 -26.75 5.47
C GLU A 189 -19.14 -27.28 4.03
N THR A 190 -20.04 -28.15 3.57
CA THR A 190 -19.93 -28.86 2.28
C THR A 190 -20.26 -27.97 1.06
N THR A 191 -20.77 -26.75 1.25
CA THR A 191 -21.33 -25.90 0.17
C THR A 191 -20.99 -24.41 0.32
N SER A 192 -19.78 -24.08 0.78
CA SER A 192 -19.43 -22.68 1.04
C SER A 192 -18.82 -22.02 -0.19
N CYS A 193 -19.44 -20.93 -0.66
CA CYS A 193 -18.92 -20.09 -1.75
C CYS A 193 -17.50 -19.56 -1.49
N ALA A 194 -17.06 -19.53 -0.23
CA ALA A 194 -15.69 -19.15 0.15
C ALA A 194 -14.62 -20.09 -0.42
N VAL A 195 -14.94 -21.39 -0.60
CA VAL A 195 -14.00 -22.38 -1.15
C VAL A 195 -13.57 -22.03 -2.57
N ASN A 196 -14.48 -21.45 -3.37
CA ASN A 196 -14.22 -21.11 -4.77
C ASN A 196 -13.50 -19.76 -4.94
N LYS A 197 -13.36 -18.96 -3.87
CA LYS A 197 -12.79 -17.61 -3.92
C LYS A 197 -11.34 -17.53 -3.45
N ILE A 198 -10.84 -18.54 -2.73
CA ILE A 198 -9.44 -18.60 -2.30
C ILE A 198 -8.53 -19.00 -3.48
N ILE A 199 -7.48 -18.21 -3.70
CA ILE A 199 -6.54 -18.34 -4.82
C ILE A 199 -5.29 -19.11 -4.40
N GLY A 200 -4.73 -18.83 -3.22
CA GLY A 200 -3.42 -19.34 -2.80
C GLY A 200 -3.43 -20.79 -2.32
N GLN A 201 -2.67 -21.67 -2.99
CA GLN A 201 -2.60 -23.11 -2.63
C GLN A 201 -1.19 -23.60 -2.29
N PHE A 202 -0.15 -22.98 -2.86
CA PHE A 202 1.21 -23.50 -2.82
C PHE A 202 2.07 -22.95 -1.67
N GLY A 203 1.77 -21.76 -1.14
CA GLY A 203 2.55 -21.18 -0.04
C GLY A 203 3.95 -20.71 -0.47
N VAL A 204 4.11 -20.33 -1.73
CA VAL A 204 5.37 -19.80 -2.28
C VAL A 204 5.24 -18.37 -2.82
N GLY A 205 4.01 -17.88 -3.04
CA GLY A 205 3.76 -16.61 -3.71
C GLY A 205 4.36 -15.39 -3.02
N PHE A 206 4.39 -15.38 -1.67
CA PHE A 206 5.04 -14.30 -0.91
C PHE A 206 6.51 -14.12 -1.29
N TYR A 207 7.25 -15.22 -1.51
CA TYR A 207 8.69 -15.14 -1.75
C TYR A 207 9.08 -14.60 -3.12
N SER A 208 8.12 -14.47 -4.04
CA SER A 208 8.30 -13.75 -5.30
C SER A 208 8.76 -12.29 -5.06
N THR A 209 8.48 -11.69 -3.89
CA THR A 209 8.96 -10.35 -3.53
C THR A 209 10.48 -10.24 -3.50
N PHE A 210 11.19 -11.31 -3.11
CA PHE A 210 12.66 -11.30 -3.04
C PHE A 210 13.33 -11.28 -4.42
N MET A 211 12.58 -11.49 -5.51
CA MET A 211 13.07 -11.23 -6.86
C MET A 211 13.38 -9.75 -7.08
N VAL A 212 12.53 -8.88 -6.52
CA VAL A 212 12.58 -7.42 -6.75
C VAL A 212 13.06 -6.62 -5.55
N ALA A 213 13.18 -7.22 -4.36
CA ALA A 213 13.45 -6.52 -3.11
C ALA A 213 14.83 -6.83 -2.52
N ASP A 214 15.47 -5.81 -1.95
CA ASP A 214 16.63 -5.95 -1.07
C ASP A 214 16.20 -6.24 0.38
N LYS A 215 15.03 -5.76 0.78
CA LYS A 215 14.47 -5.93 2.12
C LYS A 215 12.95 -5.90 2.06
N VAL A 216 12.30 -6.77 2.83
CA VAL A 216 10.85 -6.81 2.99
C VAL A 216 10.53 -6.65 4.47
N GLU A 217 9.60 -5.74 4.77
CA GLU A 217 9.03 -5.55 6.10
C GLU A 217 7.53 -5.86 6.04
N VAL A 218 7.04 -6.68 6.95
CA VAL A 218 5.63 -7.05 7.06
C VAL A 218 5.13 -6.62 8.44
N TYR A 219 4.08 -5.83 8.48
CA TYR A 219 3.36 -5.46 9.69
C TYR A 219 2.01 -6.16 9.65
N SER A 220 1.66 -6.91 10.68
CA SER A 220 0.37 -7.60 10.70
C SER A 220 -0.24 -7.59 12.10
N LYS A 221 -1.57 -7.47 12.14
CA LYS A 221 -2.37 -7.58 13.35
C LYS A 221 -3.60 -8.43 13.04
N SER A 222 -3.74 -9.54 13.76
CA SER A 222 -4.89 -10.42 13.63
C SER A 222 -6.18 -9.77 14.18
N HIS A 223 -7.31 -10.11 13.56
CA HIS A 223 -8.64 -9.77 14.06
C HIS A 223 -9.09 -10.62 15.26
N VAL A 224 -8.34 -11.65 15.63
CA VAL A 224 -8.61 -12.45 16.84
C VAL A 224 -8.49 -11.55 18.08
N PRO A 225 -9.45 -11.59 19.03
CA PRO A 225 -9.42 -10.79 20.25
C PRO A 225 -8.09 -10.90 21.01
N GLU A 226 -7.67 -9.79 21.64
CA GLU A 226 -6.41 -9.69 22.40
C GLU A 226 -5.13 -9.96 21.59
N SER A 227 -5.21 -10.02 20.26
CA SER A 227 -4.04 -10.19 19.41
C SER A 227 -3.13 -8.96 19.42
N LYS A 228 -1.86 -9.20 19.72
CA LYS A 228 -0.77 -8.26 19.53
C LYS A 228 -0.45 -8.11 18.04
N ALA A 229 0.15 -6.98 17.69
CA ALA A 229 0.67 -6.77 16.34
C ALA A 229 2.18 -7.03 16.29
N TYR A 230 2.65 -7.42 15.11
CA TYR A 230 4.04 -7.82 14.91
C TYR A 230 4.59 -7.21 13.62
N LYS A 231 5.88 -6.88 13.68
CA LYS A 231 6.73 -6.58 12.54
C LYS A 231 7.59 -7.80 12.25
N TRP A 232 7.57 -8.26 11.01
CA TRP A 232 8.49 -9.24 10.47
C TRP A 232 9.41 -8.54 9.46
N VAL A 233 10.71 -8.86 9.45
CA VAL A 233 11.66 -8.28 8.50
C VAL A 233 12.65 -9.31 8.00
N SER A 234 12.95 -9.28 6.71
CA SER A 234 13.98 -10.13 6.10
C SER A 234 14.55 -9.48 4.84
N ASP A 235 15.80 -9.82 4.54
CA ASP A 235 16.50 -9.53 3.27
C ASP A 235 16.48 -10.75 2.31
N GLY A 236 15.85 -11.86 2.71
CA GLY A 236 15.82 -13.10 1.93
C GLY A 236 17.10 -13.95 2.04
N SER A 237 18.06 -13.59 2.88
CA SER A 237 19.38 -14.24 2.97
C SER A 237 19.41 -15.57 3.75
N GLY A 238 18.31 -15.98 4.35
CA GLY A 238 18.24 -17.22 5.17
C GLY A 238 17.71 -17.02 6.59
N SER A 239 17.47 -15.79 7.02
CA SER A 239 16.87 -15.48 8.33
C SER A 239 15.88 -14.34 8.25
N TYR A 240 15.06 -14.20 9.29
CA TYR A 240 14.14 -13.11 9.49
C TYR A 240 14.07 -12.73 10.98
N GLU A 241 13.55 -11.55 11.26
CA GLU A 241 13.33 -11.09 12.62
C GLU A 241 11.85 -10.83 12.84
N ILE A 242 11.34 -11.16 14.02
CA ILE A 242 9.99 -10.79 14.47
C ILE A 242 10.10 -9.92 15.71
N ILE A 243 9.38 -8.79 15.69
CA ILE A 243 9.38 -7.79 16.75
C ILE A 243 7.91 -7.46 17.05
N GLU A 244 7.53 -7.31 18.32
CA GLU A 244 6.21 -6.78 18.66
C GLU A 244 6.08 -5.33 18.15
N ALA A 245 4.88 -4.91 17.75
CA ALA A 245 4.67 -3.58 17.20
C ALA A 245 3.37 -2.95 17.73
N GLU A 246 3.39 -1.64 17.86
CA GLU A 246 2.22 -0.80 18.12
C GLU A 246 1.83 0.01 16.89
N GLY A 247 0.61 0.56 16.88
CA GLY A 247 0.14 1.43 15.81
C GLY A 247 -0.14 0.72 14.48
N VAL A 248 -0.10 -0.62 14.47
CA VAL A 248 -0.45 -1.46 13.31
C VAL A 248 -1.97 -1.60 13.22
N GLN A 249 -2.52 -1.28 12.05
CA GLN A 249 -3.94 -1.51 11.75
C GLN A 249 -4.22 -3.01 11.58
N PRO A 250 -5.43 -3.51 11.94
CA PRO A 250 -5.83 -4.87 11.62
C PRO A 250 -5.68 -5.18 10.12
N GLY A 251 -5.27 -6.43 9.81
CA GLY A 251 -4.87 -6.84 8.48
C GLY A 251 -3.35 -6.93 8.33
N THR A 252 -2.86 -6.75 7.11
CA THR A 252 -1.43 -6.88 6.80
C THR A 252 -0.94 -5.75 5.91
N LYS A 253 0.19 -5.13 6.27
CA LYS A 253 0.95 -4.18 5.45
C LYS A 253 2.31 -4.77 5.11
N ILE A 254 2.67 -4.80 3.82
CA ILE A 254 3.95 -5.28 3.33
C ILE A 254 4.66 -4.10 2.65
N VAL A 255 5.84 -3.75 3.16
CA VAL A 255 6.72 -2.71 2.61
C VAL A 255 7.91 -3.39 1.94
N VAL A 256 8.04 -3.17 0.64
CA VAL A 256 9.04 -3.77 -0.23
C VAL A 256 10.06 -2.70 -0.63
N HIS A 257 11.28 -2.84 -0.12
CA HIS A 257 12.42 -1.99 -0.48
C HIS A 257 13.05 -2.54 -1.75
N LEU A 258 12.77 -1.91 -2.88
CA LEU A 258 13.11 -2.43 -4.20
C LEU A 258 14.61 -2.31 -4.50
N LYS A 259 15.14 -3.33 -5.18
CA LYS A 259 16.47 -3.32 -5.81
C LYS A 259 16.60 -2.16 -6.77
N SER A 260 17.83 -1.70 -6.98
CA SER A 260 18.11 -0.59 -7.89
C SER A 260 17.67 -0.84 -9.34
N ASP A 261 17.71 -2.10 -9.79
CA ASP A 261 17.32 -2.55 -11.13
C ASP A 261 15.83 -2.91 -11.25
N CYS A 262 15.04 -2.73 -10.18
CA CYS A 262 13.61 -3.03 -10.11
C CYS A 262 12.78 -1.80 -9.72
N ARG A 263 13.35 -0.59 -9.92
CA ARG A 263 12.73 0.69 -9.52
C ARG A 263 11.42 0.99 -10.26
N GLU A 264 11.18 0.37 -11.40
CA GLU A 264 9.93 0.51 -12.17
C GLU A 264 8.69 0.14 -11.33
N PHE A 265 8.80 -0.76 -10.36
CA PHE A 265 7.67 -1.11 -9.49
C PHE A 265 7.35 -0.07 -8.41
N SER A 266 8.12 1.02 -8.34
CA SER A 266 7.77 2.22 -7.58
C SER A 266 7.06 3.29 -8.44
N ASP A 267 6.70 2.96 -9.68
CA ASP A 267 5.91 3.81 -10.57
C ASP A 267 4.42 3.43 -10.53
N GLU A 268 3.56 4.44 -10.31
CA GLU A 268 2.11 4.27 -10.27
C GLU A 268 1.53 3.70 -11.57
N GLY A 269 2.00 4.16 -12.72
CA GLY A 269 1.52 3.72 -14.03
C GLY A 269 1.85 2.26 -14.27
N THR A 270 3.09 1.86 -13.98
CA THR A 270 3.53 0.46 -14.05
C THR A 270 2.65 -0.45 -13.17
N ILE A 271 2.39 -0.06 -11.92
CA ILE A 271 1.52 -0.85 -11.03
C ILE A 271 0.09 -0.95 -11.56
N LYS A 272 -0.47 0.16 -12.08
CA LYS A 272 -1.82 0.15 -12.68
C LYS A 272 -1.92 -0.77 -13.89
N ASP A 273 -0.90 -0.79 -14.75
CA ASP A 273 -0.86 -1.68 -15.92
C ASP A 273 -0.80 -3.15 -15.50
N ILE A 274 0.00 -3.47 -14.49
CA ILE A 274 0.09 -4.83 -13.93
C ILE A 274 -1.25 -5.28 -13.32
N ILE A 275 -1.90 -4.41 -12.53
CA ILE A 275 -3.23 -4.68 -11.96
C ILE A 275 -4.24 -4.94 -13.07
N LYS A 276 -4.24 -4.13 -14.12
CA LYS A 276 -5.14 -4.30 -15.26
C LYS A 276 -4.91 -5.63 -16.00
N LYS A 277 -3.65 -6.07 -16.09
CA LYS A 277 -3.25 -7.33 -16.74
C LYS A 277 -3.67 -8.57 -15.96
N TYR A 278 -3.54 -8.57 -14.63
CA TYR A 278 -3.67 -9.80 -13.82
C TYR A 278 -4.76 -9.78 -12.75
N SER A 279 -5.15 -8.62 -12.26
CA SER A 279 -5.94 -8.47 -11.02
C SER A 279 -7.19 -7.59 -11.21
N ASN A 280 -7.55 -7.28 -12.45
CA ASN A 280 -8.66 -6.39 -12.76
C ASN A 280 -10.03 -6.90 -12.27
N PHE A 281 -10.17 -8.22 -12.10
CA PHE A 281 -11.41 -8.89 -11.68
C PHE A 281 -11.39 -9.40 -10.24
N VAL A 282 -10.39 -8.99 -9.44
CA VAL A 282 -10.41 -9.26 -8.00
C VAL A 282 -11.67 -8.63 -7.40
N GLY A 283 -12.43 -9.41 -6.62
CA GLY A 283 -13.75 -9.02 -6.11
C GLY A 283 -13.75 -7.90 -5.06
N ASN A 284 -12.56 -7.52 -4.56
CA ASN A 284 -12.39 -6.43 -3.60
C ASN A 284 -11.80 -5.19 -4.29
N PRO A 285 -12.16 -3.96 -3.87
CA PRO A 285 -11.57 -2.74 -4.41
C PRO A 285 -10.07 -2.67 -4.15
N ILE A 286 -9.33 -2.32 -5.21
CA ILE A 286 -7.89 -2.07 -5.19
C ILE A 286 -7.67 -0.58 -5.44
N TYR A 287 -7.00 0.10 -4.51
CA TYR A 287 -6.61 1.50 -4.62
C TYR A 287 -5.11 1.60 -4.82
N VAL A 288 -4.66 2.46 -5.73
CA VAL A 288 -3.23 2.78 -5.96
C VAL A 288 -3.05 4.28 -5.75
N ASN A 289 -2.18 4.66 -4.79
CA ASN A 289 -1.93 6.06 -4.40
C ASN A 289 -3.22 6.85 -4.21
N GLY A 290 -4.18 6.25 -3.51
CA GLY A 290 -5.47 6.85 -3.20
C GLY A 290 -6.54 6.73 -4.28
N LYS A 291 -6.24 6.17 -5.46
CA LYS A 291 -7.17 6.11 -6.59
C LYS A 291 -7.55 4.68 -6.92
N LYS A 292 -8.85 4.41 -7.08
CA LYS A 292 -9.34 3.07 -7.46
C LYS A 292 -8.74 2.63 -8.80
N ALA A 293 -8.24 1.40 -8.86
CA ALA A 293 -7.45 0.87 -9.98
C ALA A 293 -8.06 -0.37 -10.66
N ASN A 294 -9.03 -1.05 -10.03
CA ASN A 294 -9.71 -2.21 -10.61
C ASN A 294 -11.21 -1.99 -10.82
N ASN A 295 -11.77 -2.77 -11.74
CA ASN A 295 -13.21 -2.80 -12.00
C ASN A 295 -13.85 -3.88 -11.13
N VAL A 296 -14.30 -3.49 -9.93
CA VAL A 296 -15.13 -4.37 -9.10
C VAL A 296 -16.52 -4.41 -9.72
N GLN A 297 -16.91 -5.56 -10.30
CA GLN A 297 -18.34 -5.84 -10.53
C GLN A 297 -18.96 -6.06 -9.16
N LEU A 298 -19.76 -5.10 -8.70
CA LEU A 298 -20.63 -5.32 -7.55
C LEU A 298 -21.61 -6.42 -7.96
N SER A 299 -21.40 -7.64 -7.46
CA SER A 299 -22.43 -8.68 -7.49
C SER A 299 -23.57 -8.18 -6.60
N GLY A 300 -24.58 -7.59 -7.23
CA GLY A 300 -25.85 -7.23 -6.60
C GLY A 300 -26.67 -8.46 -6.22
#